data_AF-A0AAD8NAM7-F1
#
_entry.id   AF-A0AAD8NAM7-F1
#
_cell.length_a   1.000
_cell.length_b   1.000
_cell.length_c   1.000
_cell.angle_alpha   90.00
_cell.angle_beta   90.00
_cell.angle_gamma   90.00
#
_symmetry.space_group_name_H-M   'P 1'
#
loop_
_entity.id
_entity.type
_entity.pdbx_description
1 polymer ?
#
loop_
_entity_poly.entity_id
_entity_poly.type
_entity_poly.pdbx_seq_one_letter_code
_entity_poly.pdbx_strand_id
1 'polypeptide(L)'
;MGFERLTSILQNKMSNYDTDVFIPIFNAIQGATGARPYSGKVGPDDVDKVDMSYRVVADHIRTLSFAIADGSYPGNEGREYVLRRILRRAVRYGTEVLKADKGFFNGLVKVVVEVMGNVFPELKQDEDHIVDTIASEEKSCGRTLVNGIEKFKKAAQDVKEKLSGQDAFLLWDTYVFPLDLTQLMAEERGLTVDVDGYNKAMNEARERSRNAQNKQAGKTIAMDADTTSALQKKGISTTNLVLALCWTICSCMQGCDDVLVASICLLWRDHRSVIKAIYTGSEFLEDTAAGDEVGVVLESTSFYAEQGGQIYDTGVLEGPFGTFQVSNVQTFGGFIVHIGYFTDDSGRFSVGDKVNCKVDYVRRKLIAPNHTCTHMLNFALREVLDLIFLTASL
;
A
#
# COMPACT_ATOMS: atom_id res chain seq x y z
N MET A 1 10.16 35.92 -11.72
CA MET A 1 9.17 36.61 -10.86
C MET A 1 7.92 35.75 -10.79
N GLY A 2 7.25 35.64 -9.65
CA GLY A 2 6.04 34.81 -9.51
C GLY A 2 4.79 35.51 -10.05
N PHE A 3 3.95 34.77 -10.79
CA PHE A 3 2.75 35.29 -11.45
C PHE A 3 1.82 36.02 -10.47
N GLU A 4 1.45 35.39 -9.35
CA GLU A 4 0.55 35.97 -8.35
C GLU A 4 1.07 37.28 -7.75
N ARG A 5 2.41 37.42 -7.63
CA ARG A 5 3.04 38.65 -7.14
C ARG A 5 3.02 39.76 -8.18
N LEU A 6 3.18 39.42 -9.46
CA LEU A 6 3.05 40.39 -10.55
C LEU A 6 1.61 40.90 -10.63
N THR A 7 0.63 40.00 -10.52
CA THR A 7 -0.78 40.34 -10.53
C THR A 7 -1.16 41.28 -9.38
N SER A 8 -0.68 41.02 -8.16
CA SER A 8 -0.96 41.89 -7.02
C SER A 8 -0.35 43.29 -7.19
N ILE A 9 0.87 43.40 -7.72
CA ILE A 9 1.48 44.68 -8.07
C ILE A 9 0.66 45.44 -9.12
N LEU A 10 0.26 44.77 -10.21
CA LEU A 10 -0.50 45.38 -11.30
C LEU A 10 -1.89 45.87 -10.84
N GLN A 11 -2.50 45.18 -9.89
CA GLN A 11 -3.82 45.51 -9.34
C GLN A 11 -3.75 46.41 -8.11
N ASN A 12 -2.55 46.88 -7.73
CA ASN A 12 -2.31 47.68 -6.54
C ASN A 12 -2.88 47.03 -5.26
N LYS A 13 -2.60 45.74 -5.08
CA LYS A 13 -3.00 44.91 -3.93
C LYS A 13 -1.80 44.56 -3.06
N MET A 14 -2.00 44.58 -1.75
CA MET A 14 -0.96 44.23 -0.78
C MET A 14 -0.83 42.71 -0.53
N SER A 15 -1.80 41.93 -0.99
CA SER A 15 -1.86 40.48 -0.84
C SER A 15 -2.16 39.82 -2.16
N ASN A 16 -1.52 38.68 -2.43
CA ASN A 16 -1.79 37.86 -3.61
C ASN A 16 -3.23 37.35 -3.66
N TYR A 17 -3.86 37.17 -2.49
CA TYR A 17 -5.22 36.68 -2.34
C TYR A 17 -6.29 37.73 -2.65
N ASP A 18 -5.92 39.01 -2.71
CA ASP A 18 -6.87 40.11 -2.92
C ASP A 18 -7.01 40.47 -4.42
N THR A 19 -6.53 39.56 -5.28
CA THR A 19 -6.49 39.71 -6.73
C THR A 19 -7.66 39.01 -7.42
N ASP A 20 -7.91 39.38 -8.68
CA ASP A 20 -8.93 38.74 -9.53
C ASP A 20 -8.68 37.23 -9.78
N VAL A 21 -7.48 36.71 -9.48
CA VAL A 21 -7.17 35.28 -9.56
C VAL A 21 -7.90 34.48 -8.47
N PHE A 22 -8.12 35.06 -7.29
CA PHE A 22 -8.73 34.36 -6.15
C PHE A 22 -10.18 34.76 -5.88
N ILE A 23 -10.60 35.97 -6.27
CA ILE A 23 -11.95 36.50 -6.01
C ILE A 23 -13.06 35.55 -6.52
N PRO A 24 -13.00 34.95 -7.72
CA PRO A 24 -14.03 34.01 -8.18
C PRO A 24 -14.16 32.79 -7.25
N ILE A 25 -13.03 32.24 -6.78
CA ILE A 25 -13.02 31.10 -5.87
C ILE A 25 -13.58 31.50 -4.50
N PHE A 26 -13.24 32.69 -3.99
CA PHE A 26 -13.83 33.21 -2.75
C PHE A 26 -15.34 33.41 -2.87
N ASN A 27 -15.84 33.90 -4.00
CA ASN A 27 -17.28 34.03 -4.23
C ASN A 27 -17.97 32.65 -4.23
N ALA A 28 -17.35 31.63 -4.84
CA ALA A 28 -17.85 30.26 -4.81
C ALA A 28 -17.88 29.69 -3.38
N ILE A 29 -16.82 29.91 -2.60
CA ILE A 29 -16.77 29.52 -1.19
C ILE A 29 -17.88 30.22 -0.40
N GLN A 30 -18.06 31.53 -0.59
CA GLN A 30 -19.11 32.28 0.08
C GLN A 30 -20.51 31.73 -0.26
N GLY A 31 -20.77 31.49 -1.55
CA GLY A 31 -22.04 30.95 -2.03
C GLY A 31 -22.34 29.54 -1.49
N ALA A 32 -21.31 28.69 -1.38
CA ALA A 32 -21.46 27.33 -0.89
C ALA A 32 -21.60 27.23 0.65
N THR A 33 -21.08 28.21 1.40
CA THR A 33 -21.00 28.13 2.86
C THR A 33 -21.92 29.11 3.60
N GLY A 34 -22.34 30.19 2.95
CA GLY A 34 -23.05 31.30 3.60
C GLY A 34 -22.18 32.10 4.57
N ALA A 35 -20.86 31.88 4.60
CA ALA A 35 -19.95 32.66 5.42
C ALA A 35 -19.97 34.15 5.05
N ARG A 36 -19.54 35.02 5.97
CA ARG A 36 -19.38 36.44 5.65
C ARG A 36 -18.42 36.64 4.47
N PRO A 37 -18.53 37.75 3.72
CA PRO A 37 -17.57 38.07 2.67
C PRO A 37 -16.13 38.11 3.19
N TYR A 38 -15.19 37.71 2.33
CA TYR A 38 -13.76 37.84 2.59
C TYR A 38 -13.39 39.32 2.77
N SER A 39 -12.65 39.65 3.83
CA SER A 39 -12.31 41.03 4.21
C SER A 39 -10.82 41.35 4.21
N GLY A 40 -9.96 40.40 3.84
CA GLY A 40 -8.51 40.62 3.73
C GLY A 40 -7.74 40.65 5.05
N LYS A 41 -8.39 40.40 6.20
CA LYS A 41 -7.76 40.45 7.53
C LYS A 41 -6.78 39.30 7.72
N VAL A 42 -5.77 39.52 8.56
CA VAL A 42 -4.69 38.57 8.82
C VAL A 42 -4.30 38.53 10.30
N GLY A 43 -3.83 37.37 10.76
CA GLY A 43 -3.28 37.23 12.09
C GLY A 43 -4.29 37.65 13.17
N PRO A 44 -3.91 38.52 14.13
CA PRO A 44 -4.80 38.96 15.20
C PRO A 44 -6.08 39.67 14.73
N ASP A 45 -6.08 40.26 13.53
CA ASP A 45 -7.24 40.97 12.99
C ASP A 45 -8.33 40.02 12.47
N ASP A 46 -7.97 38.78 12.12
CA ASP A 46 -8.89 37.73 11.65
C ASP A 46 -9.38 36.87 12.82
N VAL A 47 -10.12 37.52 13.74
CA VAL A 47 -10.55 36.93 15.02
C VAL A 47 -11.38 35.65 14.86
N ASP A 48 -12.29 35.64 13.87
CA ASP A 48 -13.15 34.48 13.57
C ASP A 48 -12.46 33.45 12.66
N LYS A 49 -11.23 33.73 12.20
CA LYS A 49 -10.42 32.91 11.30
C LYS A 49 -11.04 32.69 9.92
N VAL A 50 -12.06 33.47 9.56
CA VAL A 50 -12.80 33.27 8.31
C VAL A 50 -11.92 33.64 7.12
N ASP A 51 -11.18 34.76 7.16
CA ASP A 51 -10.37 35.19 6.01
C ASP A 51 -9.20 34.24 5.76
N MET A 52 -8.59 33.71 6.82
CA MET A 52 -7.59 32.66 6.71
C MET A 52 -8.17 31.36 6.14
N SER A 53 -9.39 30.99 6.53
CA SER A 53 -10.06 29.79 6.00
C SER A 53 -10.38 29.92 4.51
N TYR A 54 -10.81 31.10 4.05
CA TYR A 54 -10.95 31.38 2.61
C TYR A 54 -9.64 31.12 1.86
N ARG A 55 -8.52 31.67 2.36
CA ARG A 55 -7.19 31.51 1.74
C ARG A 55 -6.74 30.06 1.71
N VAL A 56 -6.87 29.34 2.83
CA VAL A 56 -6.50 27.92 2.91
C VAL A 56 -7.31 27.08 1.93
N VAL A 57 -8.64 27.24 1.93
CA VAL A 57 -9.52 26.46 1.06
C VAL A 57 -9.23 26.76 -0.42
N ALA A 58 -9.11 28.03 -0.81
CA ALA A 58 -8.88 28.41 -2.20
C ALA A 58 -7.51 27.99 -2.73
N ASP A 59 -6.47 28.12 -1.92
CA ASP A 59 -5.11 27.71 -2.30
C ASP A 59 -5.00 26.19 -2.43
N HIS A 60 -5.65 25.46 -1.51
CA HIS A 60 -5.59 24.01 -1.49
C HIS A 60 -6.44 23.36 -2.60
N ILE A 61 -7.61 23.91 -2.93
CA ILE A 61 -8.36 23.38 -4.08
C ILE A 61 -7.60 23.60 -5.39
N ARG A 62 -6.95 24.75 -5.57
CA ARG A 62 -6.08 24.99 -6.72
C ARG A 62 -4.94 23.98 -6.76
N THR A 63 -4.19 23.85 -5.66
CA THR A 63 -3.05 22.92 -5.57
C THR A 63 -3.45 21.48 -5.87
N LEU A 64 -4.57 21.02 -5.30
CA LEU A 64 -5.05 19.65 -5.54
C LEU A 64 -5.52 19.45 -6.97
N SER A 65 -6.23 20.44 -7.55
CA SER A 65 -6.70 20.34 -8.94
C SER A 65 -5.53 20.17 -9.91
N PHE A 66 -4.48 20.98 -9.76
CA PHE A 66 -3.26 20.83 -10.57
C PHE A 66 -2.53 19.52 -10.30
N ALA A 67 -2.32 19.15 -9.04
CA ALA A 67 -1.58 17.94 -8.72
C ALA A 67 -2.28 16.67 -9.24
N ILE A 68 -3.62 16.66 -9.24
CA ILE A 68 -4.42 15.55 -9.76
C ILE A 68 -4.41 15.53 -11.28
N ALA A 69 -4.56 16.68 -11.96
CA ALA A 69 -4.40 16.78 -13.41
C ALA A 69 -3.00 16.33 -13.88
N ASP A 70 -1.96 16.58 -13.08
CA ASP A 70 -0.59 16.12 -13.35
C ASP A 70 -0.37 14.62 -13.00
N GLY A 71 -1.42 13.88 -12.63
CA GLY A 71 -1.38 12.44 -12.36
C GLY A 71 -0.96 12.03 -10.95
N SER A 72 -0.93 12.95 -9.97
CA SER A 72 -0.69 12.62 -8.56
C SER A 72 -1.99 12.57 -7.76
N TYR A 73 -2.09 11.61 -6.83
CA TYR A 73 -3.32 11.40 -6.06
C TYR A 73 -3.06 11.50 -4.55
N PRO A 74 -4.08 11.83 -3.73
CA PRO A 74 -3.99 11.73 -2.28
C PRO A 74 -3.78 10.28 -1.82
N GLY A 75 -2.76 10.03 -0.99
CA GLY A 75 -2.34 8.67 -0.65
C GLY A 75 -1.60 8.59 0.69
N ASN A 76 -1.00 7.43 0.98
CA ASN A 76 -0.43 7.15 2.29
C ASN A 76 1.05 7.55 2.41
N GLU A 77 1.78 7.69 1.30
CA GLU A 77 3.24 7.81 1.30
C GLU A 77 3.74 8.93 0.37
N GLY A 78 4.97 9.40 0.60
CA GLY A 78 5.66 10.33 -0.27
C GLY A 78 4.87 11.60 -0.60
N ARG A 79 4.79 11.95 -1.90
CA ARG A 79 4.04 13.12 -2.40
C ARG A 79 2.53 13.00 -2.19
N GLU A 80 2.01 11.77 -2.24
CA GLU A 80 0.59 11.49 -2.10
C GLU A 80 0.11 11.78 -0.67
N TYR A 81 0.95 11.47 0.32
CA TYR A 81 0.72 11.84 1.73
C TYR A 81 0.58 13.35 1.91
N VAL A 82 1.42 14.13 1.21
CA VAL A 82 1.36 15.59 1.25
C VAL A 82 0.03 16.09 0.68
N LEU A 83 -0.39 15.59 -0.48
CA LEU A 83 -1.68 15.96 -1.10
C LEU A 83 -2.86 15.61 -0.21
N ARG A 84 -2.84 14.44 0.40
CA ARG A 84 -3.85 14.05 1.39
C ARG A 84 -3.89 15.03 2.57
N ARG A 85 -2.73 15.40 3.13
CA ARG A 85 -2.66 16.36 4.24
C ARG A 85 -3.24 17.73 3.85
N ILE A 86 -2.96 18.20 2.63
CA ILE A 86 -3.52 19.44 2.05
C ILE A 86 -5.04 19.34 1.94
N LEU A 87 -5.57 18.26 1.37
CA LEU A 87 -7.02 18.04 1.22
C LEU A 87 -7.72 18.04 2.57
N ARG A 88 -7.21 17.26 3.54
CA ARG A 88 -7.82 17.16 4.87
C ARG A 88 -7.76 18.49 5.62
N ARG A 89 -6.70 19.28 5.45
CA ARG A 89 -6.62 20.64 5.99
C ARG A 89 -7.73 21.52 5.43
N ALA A 90 -7.90 21.53 4.11
CA ALA A 90 -8.91 22.35 3.45
C ALA A 90 -10.33 21.98 3.87
N VAL A 91 -10.66 20.68 3.85
CA VAL A 91 -11.96 20.17 4.31
C VAL A 91 -12.21 20.55 5.77
N ARG A 92 -11.21 20.43 6.64
CA ARG A 92 -11.32 20.84 8.06
C ARG A 92 -11.63 22.32 8.22
N TYR A 93 -10.92 23.21 7.55
CA TYR A 93 -11.20 24.65 7.64
C TYR A 93 -12.58 24.99 7.09
N GLY A 94 -12.98 24.36 5.98
CA GLY A 94 -14.33 24.48 5.44
C GLY A 94 -15.41 24.08 6.45
N THR A 95 -15.30 22.89 7.05
CA THR A 95 -16.31 22.39 7.99
C THR A 95 -16.26 23.09 9.35
N GLU A 96 -15.08 23.25 9.95
CA GLU A 96 -14.94 23.76 11.32
C GLU A 96 -15.18 25.27 11.40
N VAL A 97 -14.63 26.05 10.46
CA VAL A 97 -14.68 27.51 10.50
C VAL A 97 -15.78 28.05 9.59
N LEU A 98 -15.81 27.65 8.31
CA LEU A 98 -16.77 28.17 7.34
C LEU A 98 -18.15 27.50 7.42
N LYS A 99 -18.30 26.45 8.25
CA LYS A 99 -19.56 25.69 8.42
C LYS A 99 -20.09 25.10 7.11
N ALA A 100 -19.17 24.72 6.23
CA ALA A 100 -19.49 24.16 4.93
C ALA A 100 -20.17 22.79 5.03
N ASP A 101 -21.15 22.57 4.17
CA ASP A 101 -21.83 21.28 4.01
C ASP A 101 -20.95 20.25 3.29
N LYS A 102 -21.35 18.97 3.36
CA LYS A 102 -20.64 17.89 2.67
C LYS A 102 -20.64 18.10 1.17
N GLY A 103 -19.48 17.92 0.55
CA GLY A 103 -19.32 18.03 -0.89
C GLY A 103 -19.02 19.45 -1.36
N PHE A 104 -18.91 20.43 -0.44
CA PHE A 104 -18.57 21.80 -0.83
C PHE A 104 -17.20 21.86 -1.49
N PHE A 105 -16.22 21.04 -1.05
CA PHE A 105 -14.84 21.20 -1.44
C PHE A 105 -14.59 20.72 -2.87
N ASN A 106 -15.10 19.53 -3.23
CA ASN A 106 -15.06 19.08 -4.63
C ASN A 106 -15.86 20.01 -5.57
N GLY A 107 -16.93 20.64 -5.08
CA GLY A 107 -17.70 21.61 -5.86
C GLY A 107 -16.90 22.85 -6.28
N LEU A 108 -15.78 23.14 -5.62
CA LEU A 108 -14.88 24.25 -5.97
C LEU A 108 -13.97 23.94 -7.17
N VAL A 109 -13.85 22.67 -7.61
CA VAL A 109 -13.03 22.33 -8.80
C VAL A 109 -13.52 23.09 -10.02
N LYS A 110 -14.84 23.15 -10.22
CA LYS A 110 -15.45 23.84 -11.36
C LYS A 110 -14.97 25.29 -11.51
N VAL A 111 -14.97 26.07 -10.42
CA VAL A 111 -14.52 27.47 -10.48
C VAL A 111 -13.00 27.58 -10.72
N VAL A 112 -12.20 26.61 -10.27
CA VAL A 112 -10.77 26.55 -10.61
C VAL A 112 -10.59 26.32 -12.11
N VAL A 113 -11.33 25.39 -12.70
CA VAL A 113 -11.31 25.10 -14.15
C VAL A 113 -11.78 26.31 -14.95
N GLU A 114 -12.83 27.03 -14.51
CA GLU A 114 -13.29 28.27 -15.15
C GLU A 114 -12.22 29.36 -15.16
N VAL A 115 -11.50 29.55 -14.04
CA VAL A 115 -10.47 30.58 -13.90
C VAL A 115 -9.18 30.23 -14.64
N MET A 116 -8.76 28.97 -14.62
CA MET A 116 -7.41 28.56 -15.04
C MET A 116 -7.38 27.65 -16.29
N GLY A 117 -8.48 26.96 -16.61
CA GLY A 117 -8.52 25.92 -17.63
C GLY A 117 -8.38 26.40 -19.08
N ASN A 118 -8.41 27.70 -19.34
CA ASN A 118 -8.05 28.24 -20.66
C ASN A 118 -6.54 28.18 -20.93
N VAL A 119 -5.73 28.36 -19.88
CA VAL A 119 -4.27 28.33 -19.96
C VAL A 119 -3.74 26.91 -19.72
N PHE A 120 -4.43 26.16 -18.86
CA PHE A 120 -4.10 24.80 -18.43
C PHE A 120 -5.20 23.82 -18.89
N PRO A 121 -5.20 23.41 -20.17
CA PRO A 121 -6.27 22.57 -20.74
C PRO A 121 -6.43 21.21 -20.06
N GLU A 122 -5.37 20.69 -19.44
CA GLU A 122 -5.38 19.47 -18.62
C GLU A 122 -6.42 19.56 -17.48
N LEU A 123 -6.62 20.74 -16.90
CA LEU A 123 -7.66 20.94 -15.86
C LEU A 123 -9.08 20.71 -16.40
N LYS A 124 -9.33 21.02 -17.69
CA LYS A 124 -10.62 20.78 -18.34
C LYS A 124 -10.77 19.33 -18.77
N GLN A 125 -9.69 18.73 -19.25
CA GLN A 125 -9.68 17.35 -19.72
C GLN A 125 -9.95 16.39 -18.55
N ASP A 126 -9.36 16.65 -17.40
CA ASP A 126 -9.45 15.80 -16.22
C ASP A 126 -10.45 16.31 -15.15
N GLU A 127 -11.34 17.26 -15.49
CA GLU A 127 -12.24 17.90 -14.51
C GLU A 127 -13.04 16.87 -13.69
N ASP A 128 -13.67 15.90 -14.37
CA ASP A 128 -14.46 14.86 -13.71
C ASP A 128 -13.61 13.98 -12.78
N HIS A 129 -12.40 13.62 -13.22
CA HIS A 129 -11.47 12.83 -12.41
C HIS A 129 -11.02 13.58 -11.15
N ILE A 130 -10.72 14.88 -11.29
CA ILE A 130 -10.34 15.74 -10.16
C ILE A 130 -11.51 15.82 -9.15
N VAL A 131 -12.74 16.05 -9.65
CA VAL A 131 -13.95 16.10 -8.83
C VAL A 131 -14.15 14.78 -8.07
N ASP A 132 -14.10 13.65 -8.76
CA ASP A 132 -14.34 12.33 -8.16
C ASP A 132 -13.27 11.96 -7.12
N THR A 133 -12.00 12.24 -7.44
CA THR A 133 -10.89 12.01 -6.51
C THR A 133 -11.08 12.80 -5.23
N ILE A 134 -11.37 14.10 -5.33
CA ILE A 134 -11.57 14.95 -4.16
C ILE A 134 -12.84 14.55 -3.40
N ALA A 135 -13.93 14.22 -4.10
CA ALA A 135 -15.19 13.80 -3.49
C ALA A 135 -15.04 12.50 -2.69
N SER A 136 -14.29 11.54 -3.21
CA SER A 136 -14.04 10.26 -2.54
C SER A 136 -13.28 10.45 -1.21
N GLU A 137 -12.23 11.27 -1.22
CA GLU A 137 -11.43 11.60 -0.05
C GLU A 137 -12.19 12.49 0.94
N GLU A 138 -12.97 13.47 0.46
CA GLU A 138 -13.82 14.32 1.29
C GLU A 138 -14.86 13.48 2.04
N LYS A 139 -15.47 12.50 1.37
CA LYS A 139 -16.42 11.55 1.98
C LYS A 139 -15.74 10.66 3.04
N SER A 140 -14.51 10.21 2.79
CA SER A 140 -13.71 9.44 3.74
C SER A 140 -13.38 10.27 4.99
N CYS A 141 -12.94 11.51 4.78
CA CYS A 141 -12.54 12.47 5.80
C CYS A 141 -13.72 12.97 6.66
N GLY A 142 -14.84 13.34 6.02
CA GLY A 142 -15.99 13.95 6.69
C GLY A 142 -16.72 13.04 7.69
N ARG A 143 -16.61 11.71 7.53
CA ARG A 143 -17.20 10.73 8.47
C ARG A 143 -16.55 10.76 9.85
N THR A 144 -15.27 11.10 9.92
CA THR A 144 -14.45 10.98 11.14
C THR A 144 -14.12 12.33 11.75
N LEU A 145 -14.26 13.41 10.98
CA LEU A 145 -13.81 14.74 11.35
C LEU A 145 -14.46 15.30 12.61
N VAL A 146 -15.79 15.32 12.67
CA VAL A 146 -16.52 16.07 13.72
C VAL A 146 -16.21 15.49 15.10
N ASN A 147 -16.36 14.18 15.26
CA ASN A 147 -16.06 13.50 16.52
C ASN A 147 -14.56 13.50 16.83
N GLY A 148 -13.71 13.30 15.82
CA GLY A 148 -12.26 13.26 16.00
C GLY A 148 -11.66 14.60 16.46
N ILE A 149 -12.15 15.72 15.91
CA ILE A 149 -11.72 17.08 16.32
C ILE A 149 -12.01 17.31 17.80
N GLU A 150 -13.21 16.99 18.28
CA GLU A 150 -13.54 17.17 19.70
C GLU A 150 -12.66 16.32 20.62
N LYS A 151 -12.36 15.08 20.21
CA LYS A 151 -11.49 14.17 20.96
C LYS A 151 -10.04 14.66 20.98
N PHE A 152 -9.53 15.15 19.85
CA PHE A 152 -8.23 15.79 19.79
C PHE A 152 -8.17 17.01 20.73
N LYS A 153 -9.19 17.88 20.69
CA LYS A 153 -9.25 19.08 21.54
C LYS A 153 -9.13 18.73 23.02
N LYS A 154 -9.78 17.65 23.46
CA LYS A 154 -9.70 17.13 24.85
C LYS A 154 -8.33 16.53 25.15
N ALA A 155 -7.80 15.68 24.27
CA ALA A 155 -6.49 15.07 24.45
C ALA A 155 -5.35 16.11 24.51
N ALA A 156 -5.47 17.20 23.77
CA ALA A 156 -4.47 18.26 23.71
C ALA A 156 -4.72 19.43 24.68
N GLN A 157 -5.71 19.35 25.58
CA GLN A 157 -6.08 20.46 26.47
C GLN A 157 -5.03 20.72 27.56
N ASP A 158 -4.52 19.65 28.17
CA ASP A 158 -3.58 19.70 29.30
C ASP A 158 -2.13 19.38 28.89
N VAL A 159 -1.88 19.28 27.57
CA VAL A 159 -0.57 18.96 27.00
C VAL A 159 0.22 20.25 26.79
N LYS A 160 1.45 20.30 27.32
CA LYS A 160 2.31 21.50 27.26
C LYS A 160 3.15 21.60 25.99
N GLU A 161 3.69 20.49 25.50
CA GLU A 161 4.70 20.53 24.43
C GLU A 161 4.54 19.38 23.43
N LYS A 162 4.30 18.16 23.90
CA LYS A 162 4.29 16.95 23.06
C LYS A 162 3.11 16.05 23.39
N LEU A 163 2.22 15.83 22.42
CA LEU A 163 1.14 14.85 22.49
C LEU A 163 1.73 13.44 22.45
N SER A 164 1.30 12.57 23.36
CA SER A 164 1.86 11.23 23.46
C SER A 164 1.51 10.36 22.26
N GLY A 165 2.38 9.41 21.95
CA GLY A 165 2.16 8.46 20.85
C GLY A 165 0.95 7.56 21.12
N GLN A 166 0.67 7.28 22.40
CA GLN A 166 -0.49 6.52 22.85
C GLN A 166 -1.80 7.28 22.59
N ASP A 167 -1.83 8.59 22.85
CA ASP A 167 -3.01 9.42 22.59
C ASP A 167 -3.25 9.57 21.08
N ALA A 168 -2.18 9.79 20.31
CA ALA A 168 -2.25 9.81 18.85
C ALA A 168 -2.72 8.46 18.30
N PHE A 169 -2.26 7.35 18.88
CA PHE A 169 -2.71 6.00 18.52
C PHE A 169 -4.18 5.78 18.86
N LEU A 170 -4.63 6.23 20.03
CA LEU A 170 -6.04 6.16 20.43
C LEU A 170 -6.96 6.97 19.49
N LEU A 171 -6.52 8.17 19.09
CA LEU A 171 -7.20 8.99 18.09
C LEU A 171 -7.39 8.24 16.78
N TRP A 172 -6.34 7.57 16.31
CA TRP A 172 -6.40 6.78 15.08
C TRP A 172 -7.23 5.50 15.22
N ASP A 173 -6.96 4.67 16.23
CA ASP A 173 -7.54 3.33 16.39
C ASP A 173 -9.03 3.39 16.77
N THR A 174 -9.37 4.21 17.76
CA THR A 174 -10.74 4.26 18.30
C THR A 174 -11.62 5.28 17.58
N TYR A 175 -11.05 6.43 17.22
CA TYR A 175 -11.83 7.54 16.66
C TYR A 175 -11.64 7.71 15.14
N VAL A 176 -10.82 6.85 14.52
CA VAL A 176 -10.50 6.90 13.08
C VAL A 176 -10.01 8.31 12.68
N PHE A 177 -9.37 8.99 13.64
CA PHE A 177 -8.86 10.33 13.47
C PHE A 177 -7.38 10.25 13.08
N PRO A 178 -7.04 10.65 11.84
CA PRO A 178 -5.77 10.27 11.27
C PRO A 178 -4.60 11.07 11.85
N LEU A 179 -3.41 10.44 11.83
CA LEU A 179 -2.19 11.03 12.39
C LEU A 179 -1.83 12.37 11.73
N ASP A 180 -2.06 12.52 10.43
CA ASP A 180 -1.77 13.73 9.68
C ASP A 180 -2.57 14.95 10.18
N LEU A 181 -3.87 14.78 10.45
CA LEU A 181 -4.71 15.81 11.05
C LEU A 181 -4.32 16.05 12.52
N THR A 182 -3.96 15.01 13.25
CA THR A 182 -3.46 15.12 14.64
C THR A 182 -2.19 15.98 14.69
N GLN A 183 -1.21 15.70 13.84
CA GLN A 183 0.03 16.47 13.73
C GLN A 183 -0.25 17.92 13.32
N LEU A 184 -1.12 18.12 12.33
CA LEU A 184 -1.48 19.45 11.84
C LEU A 184 -2.16 20.30 12.93
N MET A 185 -3.11 19.72 13.67
CA MET A 185 -3.78 20.41 14.78
C MET A 185 -2.85 20.65 15.97
N ALA A 186 -1.89 19.77 16.22
CA ALA A 186 -0.88 19.96 17.25
C ALA A 186 0.04 21.13 16.88
N GLU A 187 0.55 21.16 15.65
CA GLU A 187 1.43 22.22 15.13
C GLU A 187 0.80 23.61 15.24
N GLU A 188 -0.49 23.73 14.93
CA GLU A 188 -1.26 24.98 15.06
C GLU A 188 -1.41 25.49 16.51
N ARG A 189 -1.20 24.60 17.50
CA ARG A 189 -1.18 24.93 18.93
C ARG A 189 0.23 25.10 19.48
N GLY A 190 1.26 25.01 18.63
CA GLY A 190 2.66 24.97 19.06
C GLY A 190 3.04 23.66 19.76
N LEU A 191 2.27 22.59 19.55
CA LEU A 191 2.55 21.25 20.08
C LEU A 191 3.20 20.37 19.01
N THR A 192 3.93 19.36 19.45
CA THR A 192 4.45 18.27 18.62
C THR A 192 3.71 16.96 18.92
N VAL A 193 3.81 15.96 18.04
CA VAL A 193 3.24 14.62 18.27
C VAL A 193 4.38 13.61 18.32
N ASP A 194 4.32 12.69 19.27
CA ASP A 194 5.28 11.59 19.38
C ASP A 194 5.05 10.52 18.30
N VAL A 195 5.60 10.74 17.11
CA VAL A 195 5.45 9.81 15.97
C VAL A 195 6.11 8.46 16.26
N ASP A 196 7.26 8.46 16.94
CA ASP A 196 7.95 7.21 17.29
C ASP A 196 7.14 6.38 18.29
N GLY A 197 6.58 7.04 19.30
CA GLY A 197 5.65 6.42 20.24
C GLY A 197 4.39 5.88 19.56
N TYR A 198 3.84 6.62 18.59
CA TYR A 198 2.70 6.17 17.78
C TYR A 198 3.04 4.92 16.96
N ASN A 199 4.18 4.91 16.28
CA ASN A 199 4.64 3.77 15.48
C ASN A 199 4.89 2.54 16.35
N LYS A 200 5.42 2.75 17.56
CA LYS A 200 5.58 1.68 18.55
C LYS A 200 4.23 1.09 18.96
N ALA A 201 3.26 1.93 19.33
CA ALA A 201 1.92 1.48 19.68
C ALA A 201 1.20 0.76 18.52
N MET A 202 1.40 1.23 17.29
CA MET A 202 0.91 0.58 16.07
C MET A 202 1.52 -0.81 15.88
N ASN A 203 2.83 -0.95 16.05
CA ASN A 203 3.52 -2.23 15.96
C ASN A 203 3.05 -3.19 17.05
N GLU A 204 2.90 -2.73 18.29
CA GLU A 204 2.37 -3.54 19.40
C GLU A 204 0.93 -4.01 19.13
N ALA A 205 0.07 -3.16 18.55
CA ALA A 205 -1.28 -3.54 18.14
C ALA A 205 -1.28 -4.58 16.99
N ARG A 206 -0.37 -4.41 16.02
CA ARG A 206 -0.17 -5.35 14.91
C ARG A 206 0.35 -6.70 15.40
N GLU A 207 1.30 -6.71 16.32
CA GLU A 207 1.85 -7.92 16.94
C GLU A 207 0.80 -8.65 17.78
N ARG A 208 -0.02 -7.92 18.57
CA ARG A 208 -1.15 -8.52 19.28
C ARG A 208 -2.13 -9.21 18.33
N SER A 209 -2.43 -8.58 17.19
CA SER A 209 -3.32 -9.15 16.16
C SER A 209 -2.70 -10.37 15.47
N ARG A 210 -1.40 -10.32 15.15
CA ARG A 210 -0.64 -11.45 14.57
C ARG A 210 -0.52 -12.62 15.54
N ASN A 211 -0.24 -12.36 16.81
CA ASN A 211 -0.13 -13.40 17.83
C ASN A 211 -1.48 -14.05 18.14
N ALA A 212 -2.58 -13.30 18.01
CA ALA A 212 -3.93 -13.86 18.06
C ALA A 212 -4.22 -14.77 16.85
N GLN A 213 -3.79 -14.39 15.66
CA GLN A 213 -3.89 -15.22 14.43
C GLN A 213 -2.98 -16.47 14.49
N ASN A 214 -1.74 -16.34 14.94
CA ASN A 214 -0.78 -17.44 15.10
C ASN A 214 -1.14 -18.41 16.23
N LYS A 215 -2.05 -18.04 17.14
CA LYS A 215 -2.65 -18.99 18.09
C LYS A 215 -3.75 -19.84 17.46
N GLN A 216 -4.27 -19.41 16.31
CA GLN A 216 -5.40 -20.04 15.63
C GLN A 216 -4.96 -20.76 14.33
N ALA A 217 -3.83 -20.38 13.74
CA ALA A 217 -3.11 -21.09 12.69
C ALA A 217 -1.71 -21.44 13.23
N GLY A 218 -1.32 -22.72 13.20
CA GLY A 218 -0.06 -23.22 13.78
C GLY A 218 1.20 -22.42 13.40
N LYS A 219 2.22 -22.54 14.25
CA LYS A 219 3.53 -21.87 14.21
C LYS A 219 4.10 -21.82 12.78
N THR A 220 3.91 -20.69 12.08
CA THR A 220 4.37 -20.54 10.70
C THR A 220 5.88 -20.35 10.67
N ILE A 221 6.60 -21.25 9.99
CA ILE A 221 8.06 -21.16 9.79
C ILE A 221 8.35 -20.03 8.79
N ALA A 222 9.10 -19.01 9.23
CA ALA A 222 9.54 -17.89 8.39
C ALA A 222 11.01 -17.54 8.70
N MET A 223 11.74 -17.04 7.70
CA MET A 223 13.11 -16.56 7.87
C MET A 223 13.20 -15.05 7.67
N ASP A 224 13.93 -14.38 8.56
CA ASP A 224 14.26 -12.96 8.43
C ASP A 224 15.61 -12.73 7.71
N ALA A 225 16.00 -11.45 7.58
CA ALA A 225 17.23 -11.05 6.91
C ALA A 225 18.49 -11.57 7.63
N ASP A 226 18.47 -11.65 8.96
CA ASP A 226 19.61 -12.15 9.75
C ASP A 226 19.77 -13.67 9.59
N THR A 227 18.66 -14.40 9.57
CA THR A 227 18.60 -15.85 9.36
C THR A 227 19.09 -16.24 7.96
N THR A 228 18.65 -15.53 6.93
CA THR A 228 19.13 -15.74 5.55
C THR A 228 20.60 -15.38 5.39
N SER A 229 21.06 -14.32 6.08
CA SER A 229 22.49 -13.96 6.13
C SER A 229 23.35 -15.02 6.83
N ALA A 230 22.81 -15.70 7.85
CA ALA A 230 23.51 -16.78 8.53
C ALA A 230 23.76 -17.99 7.60
N LEU A 231 22.81 -18.33 6.71
CA LEU A 231 23.00 -19.36 5.68
C LEU A 231 24.14 -19.01 4.72
N GLN A 232 24.18 -17.76 4.24
CA GLN A 232 25.25 -17.28 3.36
C GLN A 232 26.62 -17.31 4.06
N LYS A 233 26.69 -16.91 5.34
CA LYS A 233 27.92 -16.99 6.15
C LYS A 233 28.39 -18.43 6.36
N LYS A 234 27.47 -19.40 6.41
CA LYS A 234 27.78 -20.84 6.42
C LYS A 234 28.22 -21.38 5.05
N GLY A 235 28.30 -20.54 4.02
CA GLY A 235 28.72 -20.93 2.66
C GLY A 235 27.63 -21.62 1.85
N ILE A 236 26.36 -21.54 2.27
CA ILE A 236 25.23 -22.13 1.55
C ILE A 236 24.77 -21.15 0.48
N SER A 237 24.85 -21.57 -0.79
CA SER A 237 24.34 -20.80 -1.93
C SER A 237 22.82 -20.79 -1.97
N THR A 238 22.24 -19.79 -2.63
CA THR A 238 20.80 -19.73 -2.91
C THR A 238 20.32 -20.98 -3.66
N THR A 239 19.05 -21.32 -3.48
CA THR A 239 18.48 -22.54 -4.06
C THR A 239 18.34 -22.40 -5.57
N ASN A 240 18.81 -23.39 -6.32
CA ASN A 240 18.67 -23.41 -7.77
C ASN A 240 17.22 -23.79 -8.19
N LEU A 241 16.57 -22.87 -8.91
CA LEU A 241 15.16 -22.94 -9.33
C LEU A 241 14.94 -23.36 -10.80
N VAL A 242 16.00 -23.70 -11.54
CA VAL A 242 15.89 -24.00 -12.99
C VAL A 242 14.83 -25.07 -13.30
N LEU A 243 14.68 -26.05 -12.40
CA LEU A 243 13.72 -27.14 -12.55
C LEU A 243 12.28 -26.72 -12.19
N ALA A 244 12.11 -25.84 -11.19
CA ALA A 244 10.80 -25.31 -10.83
C ALA A 244 10.19 -24.41 -11.92
N LEU A 245 11.04 -23.85 -12.79
CA LEU A 245 10.72 -22.93 -13.88
C LEU A 245 10.84 -23.56 -15.28
N CYS A 246 11.01 -24.89 -15.39
CA CYS A 246 11.27 -25.53 -16.68
C CYS A 246 9.99 -25.68 -17.53
N TRP A 247 9.76 -24.74 -18.44
CA TRP A 247 8.73 -24.80 -19.48
C TRP A 247 9.34 -25.39 -20.76
N THR A 248 9.49 -26.72 -20.84
CA THR A 248 10.00 -27.33 -22.08
C THR A 248 8.87 -27.45 -23.11
N ILE A 249 9.09 -26.95 -24.33
CA ILE A 249 8.19 -27.16 -25.46
C ILE A 249 8.46 -28.57 -26.00
N CYS A 250 7.43 -29.42 -26.06
CA CYS A 250 7.55 -30.74 -26.66
C CYS A 250 6.73 -30.80 -27.95
N SER A 251 7.41 -30.82 -29.09
CA SER A 251 6.77 -31.00 -30.39
C SER A 251 6.32 -32.46 -30.53
N CYS A 252 5.05 -32.74 -30.26
CA CYS A 252 4.43 -34.03 -30.52
C CYS A 252 3.95 -34.07 -32.00
N MET A 253 4.56 -34.89 -32.84
CA MET A 253 3.96 -35.29 -34.12
C MET A 253 2.94 -36.40 -33.85
N GLN A 254 1.66 -36.06 -33.77
CA GLN A 254 0.58 -37.03 -33.94
C GLN A 254 -0.08 -36.77 -35.29
N GLY A 255 0.16 -37.71 -36.21
CA GLY A 255 -0.42 -37.67 -37.54
C GLY A 255 -1.93 -37.81 -37.47
N CYS A 256 -2.64 -36.78 -37.89
CA CYS A 256 -3.57 -36.72 -39.01
C CYS A 256 -3.91 -35.22 -39.20
N ASP A 257 -3.81 -34.75 -40.44
CA ASP A 257 -4.03 -33.38 -40.92
C ASP A 257 -2.92 -32.34 -40.62
N ASP A 258 -2.53 -31.62 -41.67
CA ASP A 258 -1.38 -30.70 -41.81
C ASP A 258 -1.43 -29.44 -40.92
N VAL A 259 -1.60 -29.59 -39.61
CA VAL A 259 -1.47 -28.51 -38.61
C VAL A 259 -0.44 -28.92 -37.57
N LEU A 260 0.71 -28.24 -37.56
CA LEU A 260 1.68 -28.29 -36.47
C LEU A 260 1.03 -27.70 -35.20
N VAL A 261 0.32 -28.52 -34.43
CA VAL A 261 -0.10 -28.15 -33.08
C VAL A 261 1.11 -28.35 -32.18
N ALA A 262 1.92 -27.31 -32.01
CA ALA A 262 2.93 -27.26 -30.97
C ALA A 262 2.22 -27.29 -29.60
N SER A 263 2.01 -28.50 -29.08
CA SER A 263 1.51 -28.67 -27.72
C SER A 263 2.64 -28.37 -26.76
N ILE A 264 2.53 -27.29 -25.97
CA ILE A 264 3.48 -27.05 -24.88
C ILE A 264 3.24 -28.14 -23.82
N CYS A 265 3.97 -29.25 -23.91
CA CYS A 265 3.92 -30.30 -22.89
C CYS A 265 4.88 -29.94 -21.75
N LEU A 266 4.31 -29.57 -20.61
CA LEU A 266 5.07 -29.42 -19.38
C LEU A 266 5.69 -30.76 -18.98
N LEU A 267 7.00 -30.90 -19.14
CA LEU A 267 7.77 -32.05 -18.69
C LEU A 267 8.13 -31.89 -17.22
N TRP A 268 7.12 -32.07 -16.36
CA TRP A 268 7.30 -32.20 -14.93
C TRP A 268 8.04 -33.51 -14.63
N ARG A 269 9.16 -33.45 -13.90
CA ARG A 269 9.94 -34.63 -13.55
C ARG A 269 10.43 -34.56 -12.12
N ASP A 270 10.38 -35.70 -11.44
CA ASP A 270 11.04 -35.87 -10.16
C ASP A 270 12.53 -35.54 -10.29
N HIS A 271 13.08 -34.88 -9.29
CA HIS A 271 14.47 -34.47 -9.32
C HIS A 271 15.16 -34.80 -8.01
N ARG A 272 16.42 -35.25 -8.11
CA ARG A 272 17.26 -35.48 -6.93
C ARG A 272 17.94 -34.18 -6.51
N SER A 273 17.95 -33.93 -5.21
CA SER A 273 18.61 -32.80 -4.57
C SER A 273 19.40 -33.23 -3.35
N VAL A 274 20.09 -32.27 -2.74
CA VAL A 274 20.82 -32.43 -1.49
C VAL A 274 20.29 -31.44 -0.46
N ILE A 275 20.06 -31.91 0.77
CA ILE A 275 19.68 -31.06 1.89
C ILE A 275 20.88 -30.19 2.30
N LYS A 276 20.69 -28.88 2.34
CA LYS A 276 21.74 -27.91 2.71
C LYS A 276 21.53 -27.30 4.09
N ALA A 277 20.28 -27.20 4.56
CA ALA A 277 19.98 -26.77 5.91
C ALA A 277 18.60 -27.28 6.36
N ILE A 278 18.43 -27.40 7.67
CA ILE A 278 17.19 -27.78 8.34
C ILE A 278 16.91 -26.71 9.40
N TYR A 279 15.68 -26.20 9.46
CA TYR A 279 15.32 -25.03 10.27
C TYR A 279 14.00 -25.25 11.00
N THR A 280 13.97 -25.00 12.31
CA THR A 280 12.77 -25.21 13.15
C THR A 280 11.83 -24.01 13.23
N GLY A 281 12.16 -22.91 12.55
CA GLY A 281 11.53 -21.60 12.76
C GLY A 281 12.24 -20.74 13.81
N SER A 282 13.24 -21.28 14.51
CA SER A 282 14.08 -20.52 15.46
C SER A 282 15.57 -20.81 15.30
N GLU A 283 15.95 -22.05 15.00
CA GLU A 283 17.36 -22.45 14.91
C GLU A 283 17.62 -23.44 13.78
N PHE A 284 18.88 -23.57 13.39
CA PHE A 284 19.33 -24.53 12.38
C PHE A 284 19.82 -25.83 13.04
N LEU A 285 19.39 -26.96 12.50
CA LEU A 285 19.78 -28.29 12.96
C LEU A 285 20.67 -29.00 11.92
N GLU A 286 21.52 -29.90 12.40
CA GLU A 286 22.29 -30.83 11.55
C GLU A 286 21.45 -32.06 11.16
N ASP A 287 20.50 -32.45 12.01
CA ASP A 287 19.59 -33.57 11.79
C ASP A 287 18.20 -33.28 12.37
N THR A 288 17.20 -33.95 11.81
CA THR A 288 15.80 -33.88 12.25
C THR A 288 15.15 -35.25 12.12
N ALA A 289 14.21 -35.54 13.01
CA ALA A 289 13.45 -36.78 13.05
C ALA A 289 11.94 -36.47 13.07
N ALA A 290 11.11 -37.51 13.04
CA ALA A 290 9.66 -37.38 13.18
C ALA A 290 9.28 -36.55 14.43
N GLY A 291 8.36 -35.60 14.25
CA GLY A 291 8.03 -34.60 15.25
C GLY A 291 7.31 -33.39 14.66
N ASP A 292 7.59 -32.20 15.20
CA ASP A 292 7.01 -30.92 14.76
C ASP A 292 7.42 -30.55 13.32
N GLU A 293 6.67 -29.62 12.70
CA GLU A 293 7.03 -29.10 11.38
C GLU A 293 8.41 -28.46 11.37
N VAL A 294 9.17 -28.73 10.32
CA VAL A 294 10.48 -28.13 10.06
C VAL A 294 10.57 -27.63 8.63
N GLY A 295 11.42 -26.64 8.40
CA GLY A 295 11.78 -26.12 7.09
C GLY A 295 13.06 -26.76 6.58
N VAL A 296 13.02 -27.30 5.36
CA VAL A 296 14.17 -27.93 4.69
C VAL A 296 14.62 -27.06 3.52
N VAL A 297 15.90 -26.68 3.49
CA VAL A 297 16.51 -25.96 2.37
C VAL A 297 17.31 -26.94 1.51
N LEU A 298 17.04 -26.93 0.21
CA LEU A 298 17.68 -27.80 -0.76
C LEU A 298 18.67 -27.03 -1.65
N GLU A 299 19.64 -27.75 -2.21
CA GLU A 299 20.56 -27.23 -3.22
C GLU A 299 19.84 -26.77 -4.49
N SER A 300 18.90 -27.58 -4.95
CA SER A 300 18.00 -27.30 -6.07
C SER A 300 16.60 -27.81 -5.74
N THR A 301 15.56 -27.26 -6.37
CA THR A 301 14.19 -27.74 -6.16
C THR A 301 13.35 -27.68 -7.45
N SER A 302 12.45 -28.64 -7.61
CA SER A 302 11.34 -28.60 -8.58
C SER A 302 10.07 -27.99 -7.99
N PHE A 303 9.99 -27.83 -6.66
CA PHE A 303 8.86 -27.20 -5.99
C PHE A 303 8.83 -25.70 -6.27
N TYR A 304 7.64 -25.17 -6.54
CA TYR A 304 7.42 -23.74 -6.67
C TYR A 304 7.01 -23.16 -5.32
N ALA A 305 7.78 -22.20 -4.84
CA ALA A 305 7.43 -21.40 -3.68
C ALA A 305 6.33 -20.39 -4.04
N GLU A 306 5.45 -20.08 -3.09
CA GLU A 306 4.40 -19.08 -3.30
C GLU A 306 4.99 -17.73 -3.73
N GLN A 307 4.63 -17.29 -4.94
CA GLN A 307 5.05 -16.00 -5.49
C GLN A 307 4.22 -15.64 -6.73
N GLY A 308 4.16 -14.34 -7.05
CA GLY A 308 3.59 -13.84 -8.31
C GLY A 308 2.16 -14.32 -8.59
N GLY A 309 1.30 -14.38 -7.57
CA GLY A 309 -0.11 -14.79 -7.70
C GLY A 309 -0.35 -16.30 -7.80
N GLN A 310 0.70 -17.13 -7.82
CA GLN A 310 0.60 -18.58 -7.75
C GLN A 310 0.91 -19.06 -6.33
N ILE A 311 0.04 -19.90 -5.78
CA ILE A 311 0.23 -20.54 -4.47
C ILE A 311 1.36 -21.58 -4.52
N TYR A 312 1.95 -21.88 -3.37
CA TYR A 312 3.04 -22.85 -3.25
C TYR A 312 2.64 -24.27 -3.69
N ASP A 313 3.64 -25.09 -3.97
CA ASP A 313 3.47 -26.52 -4.16
C ASP A 313 3.35 -27.33 -2.88
N THR A 314 2.76 -28.51 -3.05
CA THR A 314 2.77 -29.60 -2.08
C THR A 314 3.35 -30.83 -2.74
N GLY A 315 3.78 -31.79 -1.93
CA GLY A 315 4.40 -33.01 -2.43
C GLY A 315 5.24 -33.68 -1.36
N VAL A 316 6.26 -34.41 -1.77
CA VAL A 316 7.05 -35.26 -0.89
C VAL A 316 8.54 -35.14 -1.21
N LEU A 317 9.37 -35.15 -0.18
CA LEU A 317 10.80 -35.43 -0.29
C LEU A 317 11.05 -36.87 0.19
N GLU A 318 11.51 -37.73 -0.71
CA GLU A 318 11.88 -39.10 -0.37
C GLU A 318 13.38 -39.18 -0.11
N GLY A 319 13.78 -39.48 1.13
CA GLY A 319 15.18 -39.68 1.49
C GLY A 319 15.50 -41.13 1.83
N PRO A 320 16.75 -41.42 2.18
CA PRO A 320 17.21 -42.77 2.51
C PRO A 320 16.59 -43.35 3.78
N PHE A 321 16.13 -42.49 4.70
CA PHE A 321 15.65 -42.89 6.03
C PHE A 321 14.26 -42.35 6.36
N GLY A 322 13.43 -42.12 5.34
CA GLY A 322 12.03 -41.73 5.53
C GLY A 322 11.48 -40.84 4.43
N THR A 323 10.19 -40.59 4.56
CA THR A 323 9.39 -39.79 3.64
C THR A 323 8.92 -38.52 4.35
N PHE A 324 9.22 -37.36 3.76
CA PHE A 324 8.88 -36.06 4.33
C PHE A 324 7.80 -35.39 3.50
N GLN A 325 6.64 -35.17 4.11
CA GLN A 325 5.49 -34.53 3.49
C GLN A 325 5.69 -33.02 3.48
N VAL A 326 5.78 -32.43 2.28
CA VAL A 326 5.86 -30.98 2.09
C VAL A 326 4.44 -30.41 2.06
N SER A 327 4.09 -29.65 3.09
CA SER A 327 2.79 -28.99 3.26
C SER A 327 2.79 -27.56 2.73
N ASN A 328 3.96 -26.89 2.71
CA ASN A 328 4.10 -25.50 2.25
C ASN A 328 5.52 -25.25 1.71
N VAL A 329 5.67 -24.32 0.76
CA VAL A 329 6.96 -23.93 0.17
C VAL A 329 7.04 -22.41 0.06
N GLN A 330 8.05 -21.81 0.70
CA GLN A 330 8.21 -20.37 0.79
C GLN A 330 9.61 -19.92 0.32
N THR A 331 9.73 -18.66 -0.09
CA THR A 331 11.00 -18.07 -0.56
C THR A 331 11.46 -16.97 0.39
N PHE A 332 12.71 -17.04 0.83
CA PHE A 332 13.32 -16.04 1.71
C PHE A 332 14.74 -15.72 1.24
N GLY A 333 14.99 -14.50 0.77
CA GLY A 333 16.33 -14.07 0.36
C GLY A 333 16.98 -14.94 -0.72
N GLY A 334 16.19 -15.59 -1.58
CA GLY A 334 16.66 -16.53 -2.60
C GLY A 334 16.83 -17.98 -2.14
N PHE A 335 16.55 -18.29 -0.87
CA PHE A 335 16.45 -19.66 -0.38
C PHE A 335 15.01 -20.16 -0.45
N ILE A 336 14.82 -21.40 -0.89
CA ILE A 336 13.51 -22.05 -0.89
C ILE A 336 13.42 -22.98 0.32
N VAL A 337 12.42 -22.72 1.15
CA VAL A 337 12.16 -23.47 2.39
C VAL A 337 10.95 -24.36 2.18
N HIS A 338 11.16 -25.67 2.26
CA HIS A 338 10.12 -26.69 2.16
C HIS A 338 9.67 -27.02 3.58
N ILE A 339 8.47 -26.58 3.95
CA ILE A 339 7.90 -26.72 5.28
C ILE A 339 7.05 -27.99 5.29
N GLY A 340 7.24 -28.82 6.31
CA GLY A 340 6.57 -30.10 6.38
C GLY A 340 6.97 -30.94 7.59
N TYR A 341 6.57 -32.20 7.55
CA TYR A 341 6.77 -33.17 8.62
C TYR A 341 7.00 -34.58 8.04
N PHE A 342 7.56 -35.50 8.85
CA PHE A 342 7.71 -36.89 8.43
C PHE A 342 6.38 -37.64 8.50
N THR A 343 6.12 -38.50 7.51
CA THR A 343 4.91 -39.34 7.51
C THR A 343 4.99 -40.52 8.48
N ASP A 344 6.22 -40.97 8.77
CA ASP A 344 6.49 -42.13 9.62
C ASP A 344 7.31 -41.72 10.86
N ASP A 345 7.01 -42.31 12.01
CA ASP A 345 7.66 -42.01 13.30
C ASP A 345 9.16 -42.35 13.34
N SER A 346 9.64 -43.19 12.40
CA SER A 346 11.06 -43.52 12.26
C SER A 346 11.80 -42.63 11.24
N GLY A 347 11.10 -41.67 10.63
CA GLY A 347 11.64 -40.80 9.60
C GLY A 347 12.73 -39.87 10.14
N ARG A 348 13.81 -39.71 9.38
CA ARG A 348 14.86 -38.72 9.69
C ARG A 348 15.55 -38.19 8.43
N PHE A 349 16.04 -36.96 8.53
CA PHE A 349 16.94 -36.34 7.55
C PHE A 349 18.14 -35.70 8.26
N SER A 350 19.28 -35.71 7.60
CA SER A 350 20.47 -34.96 7.99
C SER A 350 20.94 -34.04 6.87
N VAL A 351 21.61 -32.95 7.24
CA VAL A 351 22.26 -32.07 6.27
C VAL A 351 23.27 -32.89 5.44
N GLY A 352 23.20 -32.77 4.12
CA GLY A 352 23.98 -33.56 3.17
C GLY A 352 23.27 -34.79 2.61
N ASP A 353 22.11 -35.18 3.16
CA ASP A 353 21.33 -36.28 2.61
C ASP A 353 20.82 -35.96 1.20
N LYS A 354 20.80 -37.01 0.36
CA LYS A 354 20.22 -36.95 -0.98
C LYS A 354 18.75 -37.32 -0.90
N VAL A 355 17.90 -36.44 -1.42
CA VAL A 355 16.45 -36.62 -1.45
C VAL A 355 15.92 -36.56 -2.88
N ASN A 356 14.85 -37.28 -3.15
CA ASN A 356 14.09 -37.19 -4.40
C ASN A 356 12.85 -36.31 -4.19
N CYS A 357 12.76 -35.23 -4.95
CA CYS A 357 11.70 -34.25 -4.87
C CYS A 357 10.54 -34.67 -5.78
N LYS A 358 9.39 -34.99 -5.18
CA LYS A 358 8.17 -35.41 -5.86
C LYS A 358 7.05 -34.39 -5.61
N VAL A 359 6.90 -33.45 -6.53
CA VAL A 359 5.82 -32.45 -6.47
C VAL A 359 4.50 -33.11 -6.87
N ASP A 360 3.39 -32.69 -6.24
CA ASP A 360 2.04 -33.02 -6.72
C ASP A 360 1.76 -32.28 -8.04
N TYR A 361 2.12 -32.91 -9.14
CA TYR A 361 1.96 -32.34 -10.47
C TYR A 361 0.50 -32.25 -10.93
N VAL A 362 -0.41 -33.02 -10.31
CA VAL A 362 -1.85 -32.90 -10.57
C VAL A 362 -2.34 -31.56 -10.04
N ARG A 363 -1.98 -31.24 -8.79
CA ARG A 363 -2.30 -29.93 -8.20
C ARG A 363 -1.58 -28.80 -8.92
N ARG A 364 -0.29 -28.94 -9.18
CA ARG A 364 0.52 -27.91 -9.83
C ARG A 364 -0.03 -27.49 -11.20
N LYS A 365 -0.53 -28.45 -12.00
CA LYS A 365 -1.16 -28.15 -13.30
C LYS A 365 -2.34 -27.19 -13.18
N LEU A 366 -3.08 -27.23 -12.07
CA LEU A 366 -4.25 -26.37 -11.84
C LEU A 366 -3.87 -24.95 -11.40
N ILE A 367 -2.74 -24.79 -10.71
CA ILE A 367 -2.34 -23.51 -10.10
C ILE A 367 -1.29 -22.74 -10.91
N ALA A 368 -0.50 -23.43 -11.75
CA ALA A 368 0.51 -22.79 -12.60
C ALA A 368 -0.03 -21.66 -13.50
N PRO A 369 -1.25 -21.75 -14.07
CA PRO A 369 -1.79 -20.67 -14.90
C PRO A 369 -1.99 -19.34 -14.16
N ASN A 370 -2.19 -19.37 -12.83
CA ASN A 370 -2.49 -18.16 -12.06
C ASN A 370 -1.38 -17.10 -12.13
N HIS A 371 -0.12 -17.52 -12.25
CA HIS A 371 0.99 -16.59 -12.43
C HIS A 371 0.84 -15.80 -13.73
N THR A 372 0.64 -16.52 -14.84
CA THR A 372 0.44 -15.93 -16.16
C THR A 372 -0.83 -15.07 -16.20
N CYS A 373 -1.94 -15.56 -15.63
CA CYS A 373 -3.19 -14.81 -15.55
C CYS A 373 -3.06 -13.51 -14.76
N THR A 374 -2.22 -13.48 -13.72
CA THR A 374 -1.95 -12.26 -12.95
C THR A 374 -1.30 -11.19 -13.82
N HIS A 375 -0.32 -11.56 -14.66
CA HIS A 375 0.29 -10.65 -15.63
C HIS A 375 -0.69 -10.18 -16.70
N MET A 376 -1.51 -11.10 -17.23
CA MET A 376 -2.54 -10.77 -18.22
C MET A 376 -3.59 -9.81 -17.64
N LEU A 377 -4.04 -10.04 -16.41
CA LEU A 377 -4.99 -9.16 -15.73
C LEU A 377 -4.39 -7.78 -15.47
N ASN A 378 -3.14 -7.71 -14.99
CA ASN A 378 -2.47 -6.42 -14.79
C ASN A 378 -2.32 -5.64 -16.11
N PHE A 379 -1.99 -6.33 -17.21
CA PHE A 379 -1.97 -5.72 -18.54
C PHE A 379 -3.36 -5.21 -18.94
N ALA A 380 -4.40 -6.04 -18.82
CA ALA A 380 -5.76 -5.66 -19.16
C ALA A 380 -6.30 -4.51 -18.28
N LEU A 381 -5.95 -4.47 -16.99
CA LEU A 381 -6.34 -3.39 -16.09
C LEU A 381 -5.67 -2.07 -16.48
N ARG A 382 -4.39 -2.09 -16.88
CA ARG A 382 -3.73 -0.89 -17.40
C ARG A 382 -4.39 -0.41 -18.67
N GLU A 383 -4.57 -1.29 -19.66
CA GLU A 383 -5.25 -0.94 -20.90
C GLU A 383 -6.64 -0.36 -20.63
N VAL A 384 -7.48 -1.03 -19.83
CA VAL A 384 -8.86 -0.59 -19.59
C VAL A 384 -8.92 0.66 -18.73
N LEU A 385 -8.12 0.79 -17.67
CA LEU A 385 -8.14 1.99 -16.84
C LEU A 385 -7.53 3.18 -17.60
N ASP A 386 -6.43 2.98 -18.32
CA ASP A 386 -5.84 3.99 -19.21
C ASP A 386 -6.78 4.37 -20.38
N LEU A 387 -7.55 3.41 -20.92
CA LEU A 387 -8.59 3.66 -21.94
C LEU A 387 -9.86 4.29 -21.37
N ILE A 388 -10.25 4.01 -20.13
CA ILE A 388 -11.35 4.72 -19.44
C ILE A 388 -10.99 6.21 -19.34
N PHE A 389 -9.71 6.53 -19.10
CA PHE A 389 -9.23 7.92 -19.12
C PHE A 389 -9.26 8.55 -20.54
N LEU A 390 -9.09 7.77 -21.61
CA LEU A 390 -9.21 8.27 -23.00
C LEU A 390 -10.65 8.34 -23.53
N THR A 391 -11.55 7.44 -23.09
CA THR A 391 -12.92 7.33 -23.59
C THR A 391 -13.95 8.13 -22.79
N ALA A 392 -13.64 8.54 -21.55
CA ALA A 392 -14.41 9.56 -20.84
C ALA A 392 -14.22 10.98 -21.44
N SER A 393 -13.30 11.13 -22.41
CA SER A 393 -13.01 12.38 -23.13
C SER A 393 -13.67 12.47 -24.53
N LEU A 394 -14.69 11.65 -24.84
CA LEU A 394 -15.53 11.73 -26.04
C LEU A 394 -17.01 11.82 -25.66
#